data_AF-E2BS89-F1
#
_entry.id   AF-E2BS89-F1
#
_cell.length_a   1.000
_cell.length_b   1.000
_cell.length_c   1.000
_cell.angle_alpha   90.00
_cell.angle_beta   90.00
_cell.angle_gamma   90.00
#
_symmetry.space_group_name_H-M   'P 1'
#
loop_
_entity.id
_entity.type
_entity.pdbx_description
1 polymer ?
#
loop_
_entity_poly.entity_id
_entity_poly.type
_entity_poly.pdbx_seq_one_letter_code
_entity_poly.pdbx_strand_id
1 'polypeptide(L)'
;MLDVKALNDDKPYDMLKYVIWWIEYVIRHRDVSHLYTSIKHDPWYKRYDIDVIAVLSVIIFVILMCALMIMYKLLKITIKYFYSRKTISIKEKAI
;
A
#
# COMPACT_ATOMS: atom_id res chain seq x y z
N MET A 1 1.03 -48.32 6.58
CA MET A 1 1.11 -46.95 7.13
C MET A 1 2.07 -46.93 8.33
N LEU A 2 3.34 -47.32 8.14
CA LEU A 2 4.36 -47.31 9.20
C LEU A 2 5.77 -46.86 8.75
N ASP A 3 5.99 -46.55 7.46
CA ASP A 3 7.35 -46.27 6.95
C ASP A 3 7.87 -44.83 7.14
N VAL A 4 7.05 -43.90 7.66
CA VAL A 4 7.47 -42.50 7.86
C VAL A 4 8.30 -42.27 9.13
N LYS A 5 8.23 -43.17 10.11
CA LYS A 5 9.00 -43.02 11.37
C LYS A 5 10.47 -43.41 11.22
N ALA A 6 10.77 -44.41 10.39
CA ALA A 6 12.14 -44.88 10.19
C ALA A 6 13.04 -43.82 9.54
N LEU A 7 12.49 -42.99 8.66
CA LEU A 7 13.23 -41.90 8.00
C LEU A 7 13.60 -40.73 8.93
N ASN A 8 13.01 -40.65 10.13
CA ASN A 8 13.29 -39.59 11.10
C ASN A 8 14.32 -40.00 12.17
N ASP A 9 14.56 -41.30 12.34
CA ASP A 9 15.55 -41.83 13.29
C ASP A 9 16.97 -41.91 12.71
N ASP A 10 17.13 -41.70 11.39
CA ASP A 10 18.42 -41.73 10.69
C ASP A 10 19.24 -40.42 10.80
N LYS A 11 18.94 -39.55 11.77
CA LYS A 11 19.82 -38.41 12.08
C LYS A 11 20.60 -38.63 13.37
N PRO A 12 21.69 -39.43 13.36
CA PRO A 12 22.70 -39.40 14.42
C PRO A 12 23.65 -38.22 14.21
N TYR A 13 23.13 -37.07 13.76
CA TYR A 13 23.88 -35.83 13.80
C TYR A 13 23.58 -35.22 15.15
N ASP A 14 24.54 -35.38 16.05
CA ASP A 14 24.64 -34.67 17.32
C ASP A 14 24.20 -33.21 17.07
N MET A 15 22.93 -32.93 17.41
CA MET A 15 22.25 -31.68 17.02
C MET A 15 23.03 -30.48 17.51
N LEU A 16 23.70 -30.66 18.66
CA LEU A 16 24.64 -29.74 19.26
C LEU A 16 25.84 -29.47 18.34
N LYS A 17 26.49 -30.50 17.79
CA LYS A 17 27.61 -30.32 16.85
C LYS A 17 27.20 -29.65 15.56
N TYR A 18 26.00 -29.96 15.04
CA TYR A 18 25.48 -29.27 13.86
C TYR A 18 25.25 -27.79 14.16
N VAL A 19 24.63 -27.45 15.29
CA VAL A 19 24.42 -26.05 15.71
C VAL A 19 25.75 -25.33 15.94
N ILE A 20 26.73 -25.99 16.59
CA ILE A 20 28.08 -25.43 16.79
C ILE A 20 28.75 -25.19 15.44
N TRP A 21 28.72 -26.16 14.54
CA TRP A 21 29.28 -26.02 13.19
C TRP A 21 28.58 -24.91 12.41
N TRP A 22 27.24 -24.78 12.53
CA TRP A 22 26.47 -23.73 11.86
C TRP A 22 26.81 -22.34 12.43
N ILE A 23 26.94 -22.21 13.75
CA ILE A 23 27.38 -20.98 14.42
C ILE A 23 28.82 -20.62 13.99
N GLU A 24 29.73 -21.59 13.97
CA GLU A 24 31.11 -21.39 13.54
C GLU A 24 31.20 -21.03 12.06
N TYR A 25 30.41 -21.69 11.21
CA TYR A 25 30.27 -21.39 9.79
C TYR A 25 29.75 -19.97 9.57
N VAL A 26 28.70 -19.57 10.29
CA VAL A 26 28.17 -18.21 10.26
C VAL A 26 29.22 -17.21 10.72
N ILE A 27 29.88 -17.42 11.86
CA ILE A 27 30.93 -16.52 12.39
C ILE A 27 32.10 -16.38 11.40
N ARG A 28 32.52 -17.48 10.77
CA ARG A 28 33.64 -17.52 9.83
C ARG A 28 33.33 -16.91 8.47
N HIS A 29 32.07 -16.99 8.04
CA HIS A 29 31.55 -16.39 6.81
C HIS A 29 30.63 -15.21 7.09
N ARG A 30 30.82 -14.51 8.22
CA ARG A 30 30.10 -13.28 8.57
C ARG A 30 30.48 -12.18 7.58
N ASP A 31 29.96 -12.28 6.36
CA ASP A 31 29.65 -11.11 5.56
C ASP A 31 28.40 -10.46 6.20
N VAL A 32 28.59 -9.88 7.39
CA VAL A 32 27.56 -9.13 8.13
C VAL A 32 27.24 -7.80 7.47
N SER A 33 27.75 -7.55 6.27
CA SER A 33 27.40 -6.40 5.44
C SER A 33 25.90 -6.36 5.14
N HIS A 34 25.22 -7.52 5.13
CA HIS A 34 23.77 -7.61 4.98
C HIS A 34 22.99 -7.54 6.31
N LEU A 35 23.65 -7.80 7.46
CA LEU A 35 23.05 -7.69 8.80
C LEU A 35 23.19 -6.28 9.39
N TYR A 36 24.17 -5.50 8.92
CA TYR A 36 24.07 -4.05 8.98
C TYR A 36 22.97 -3.65 8.01
N THR A 37 21.73 -3.63 8.48
CA THR A 37 20.68 -2.84 7.87
C THR A 37 21.27 -1.43 7.70
N SER A 38 21.57 -1.07 6.47
CA SER A 38 22.06 0.23 6.05
C SER A 38 20.94 1.27 6.17
N ILE A 39 20.33 1.35 7.36
CA ILE A 39 19.21 2.26 7.68
C ILE A 39 19.64 3.72 7.46
N LYS A 40 20.95 3.98 7.51
CA LYS A 40 21.52 5.32 7.33
C LYS A 40 21.76 5.69 5.87
N HIS A 41 21.88 4.72 4.96
CA HIS A 41 22.21 4.97 3.55
C HIS A 41 21.16 4.50 2.57
N ASP A 42 20.11 3.81 3.01
CA ASP A 42 18.97 3.57 2.14
C ASP A 42 18.28 4.91 1.81
N PRO A 43 18.23 5.27 0.52
CA PRO A 43 17.59 6.50 0.11
C PRO A 43 16.10 6.46 0.46
N TRP A 44 15.54 7.62 0.77
CA TRP A 44 14.18 7.79 1.30
C TRP A 44 13.09 7.05 0.51
N TYR A 45 13.31 6.81 -0.80
CA TYR A 45 12.40 6.08 -1.68
C TYR A 45 12.34 4.57 -1.43
N LYS A 46 13.33 3.96 -0.77
CA LYS A 46 13.28 2.55 -0.32
C LYS A 46 12.59 2.38 1.03
N ARG A 47 12.51 3.46 1.81
CA ARG A 47 11.87 3.46 3.14
C ARG A 47 10.36 3.60 3.06
N TYR A 48 9.88 4.27 2.02
CA TYR A 48 8.46 4.33 1.70
C TYR A 48 8.19 3.37 0.56
N ASP A 49 7.40 2.33 0.81
CA ASP A 49 6.86 1.49 -0.25
C ASP A 49 6.15 2.38 -1.28
N ILE A 50 6.77 2.53 -2.45
CA ILE A 50 6.27 3.38 -3.54
C ILE A 50 4.83 2.95 -3.92
N ASP A 51 4.50 1.68 -3.74
CA ASP A 51 3.16 1.14 -3.89
C ASP A 51 2.13 1.84 -3.00
N VAL A 52 2.47 2.10 -1.73
CA VAL A 52 1.58 2.77 -0.78
C VAL A 52 1.35 4.22 -1.19
N ILE A 53 2.40 4.92 -1.63
CA ILE A 53 2.29 6.30 -2.14
C ILE A 53 1.44 6.34 -3.41
N ALA A 54 1.63 5.40 -4.33
CA ALA A 54 0.86 5.30 -5.56
C ALA A 54 -0.63 5.07 -5.28
N VAL A 55 -0.96 4.13 -4.39
CA VAL A 55 -2.35 3.87 -3.97
C VAL A 55 -2.98 5.11 -3.32
N LEU A 56 -2.27 5.76 -2.39
CA LEU A 56 -2.76 6.99 -1.75
C LEU A 56 -3.00 8.11 -2.76
N SER A 57 -2.07 8.31 -3.70
CA SER A 57 -2.20 9.31 -4.76
C SER A 57 -3.45 9.07 -5.62
N VAL A 58 -3.69 7.82 -6.03
CA VAL A 58 -4.90 7.45 -6.80
C VAL A 58 -6.17 7.72 -6.01
N ILE A 59 -6.20 7.36 -4.72
CA ILE A 59 -7.36 7.61 -3.85
C ILE A 59 -7.66 9.12 -3.76
N ILE A 60 -6.64 9.94 -3.50
CA ILE A 60 -6.78 11.39 -3.42
C ILE A 60 -7.27 11.96 -4.76
N PHE A 61 -6.71 11.49 -5.87
CA PHE A 61 -7.13 11.93 -7.21
C PHE A 61 -8.59 11.59 -7.50
N VAL A 62 -9.05 10.38 -7.15
CA VAL A 62 -10.46 9.97 -7.31
C VAL A 62 -11.38 10.84 -6.44
N ILE A 63 -11.01 11.10 -5.20
CA ILE A 63 -11.80 11.97 -4.30
C ILE A 63 -11.93 13.38 -4.89
N LEU A 64 -10.84 13.95 -5.37
CA LEU A 64 -10.83 15.28 -5.99
C LEU A 64 -11.71 15.31 -7.24
N MET A 65 -11.60 14.31 -8.12
CA MET A 65 -12.42 14.22 -9.33
C MET A 65 -13.92 14.08 -9.00
N CYS A 66 -14.26 13.26 -8.01
CA CYS A 66 -15.62 13.13 -7.51
C CYS A 66 -16.14 14.46 -6.95
N ALA A 67 -15.36 15.13 -6.10
CA ALA A 67 -15.71 16.43 -5.53
C ALA A 67 -15.96 17.49 -6.61
N LEU A 68 -15.08 17.58 -7.61
CA LEU A 68 -15.23 18.50 -8.74
C LEU A 68 -16.47 18.19 -9.57
N MET A 69 -16.75 16.91 -9.86
CA MET A 69 -17.95 16.49 -10.58
C MET A 69 -19.24 16.85 -9.82
N ILE A 70 -19.26 16.63 -8.51
CA ILE A 70 -20.39 16.99 -7.64
C ILE A 70 -20.57 18.50 -7.65
N MET A 71 -19.50 19.27 -7.45
CA MET A 71 -19.52 20.74 -7.47
C MET A 71 -20.06 21.28 -8.80
N TYR A 72 -19.60 20.74 -9.93
CA TYR A 72 -20.07 21.12 -11.26
C TYR A 72 -21.56 20.80 -11.46
N LYS A 73 -22.02 19.62 -11.02
CA LYS A 73 -23.45 19.27 -11.07
C LYS A 73 -24.31 20.22 -10.24
N LEU A 74 -23.89 20.52 -9.01
CA LEU A 74 -24.60 21.45 -8.14
C LEU A 74 -24.69 22.84 -8.77
N LEU A 75 -23.59 23.38 -9.29
CA LEU A 75 -23.58 24.66 -10.02
C LEU A 75 -24.57 24.66 -11.19
N LYS A 76 -24.55 23.62 -12.03
CA LYS A 76 -25.43 23.50 -13.18
C LYS A 76 -26.91 23.45 -12.78
N ILE A 77 -27.23 22.72 -11.70
CA ILE A 77 -28.59 22.65 -11.14
C ILE A 77 -29.03 24.02 -10.65
N THR A 78 -28.18 24.72 -9.89
CA THR A 78 -28.48 26.05 -9.36
C THR A 78 -28.71 27.07 -10.49
N ILE A 79 -27.89 27.05 -11.54
CA ILE A 79 -28.05 27.92 -12.71
C ILE A 79 -29.36 27.60 -13.45
N LYS A 80 -29.66 26.30 -13.66
CA LYS A 80 -30.92 25.88 -14.29
C LYS A 80 -32.13 26.32 -13.46
N TYR A 81 -32.06 26.16 -12.15
CA TYR A 81 -33.11 26.58 -11.22
C TYR A 81 -33.33 28.10 -11.28
N PHE A 82 -32.24 28.87 -11.28
CA PHE A 82 -32.30 30.32 -11.41
C PHE A 82 -32.92 30.77 -12.74
N TYR A 83 -32.50 30.16 -13.86
CA TYR A 83 -33.05 30.46 -15.17
C TYR A 83 -34.55 30.14 -15.25
N SER A 84 -34.96 28.97 -14.77
CA SER A 84 -36.37 28.57 -14.70
C SER A 84 -37.20 29.53 -13.83
N ARG A 85 -36.71 29.91 -12.65
CA ARG A 85 -37.39 30.88 -11.78
C ARG A 85 -37.54 32.26 -12.42
N LYS A 86 -36.52 32.73 -13.15
CA LYS A 86 -36.57 34.00 -13.89
C LYS A 86 -37.64 33.95 -14.99
N THR A 87 -37.78 32.84 -15.71
CA THR A 87 -38.80 32.69 -16.78
C THR A 87 -40.23 32.74 -16.23
N ILE A 88 -40.48 32.13 -15.06
CA ILE A 88 -41.80 32.13 -14.41
C ILE A 88 -42.18 33.53 -13.96
N SER A 89 -41.25 34.25 -13.31
CA SER A 89 -41.50 35.62 -12.84
C SER A 89 -41.79 36.62 -13.97
N ILE A 90 -41.19 36.45 -15.15
CA ILE A 90 -41.49 37.31 -16.32
C ILE A 90 -42.90 37.02 -16.85
N LYS A 91 -43.31 35.75 -16.89
CA LYS A 91 -44.63 35.34 -17.39
C LYS A 91 -45.77 35.80 -16.48
N GLU A 92 -45.54 35.83 -15.17
CA GLU A 92 -46.49 36.36 -14.17
C GLU A 92 -46.65 37.89 -14.26
N LYS A 93 -45.60 38.64 -14.61
CA LYS A 93 -45.68 40.09 -14.84
C LYS A 93 -46.31 40.50 -16.17
N ALA A 94 -46.45 39.57 -17.11
CA ALA A 94 -46.97 39.83 -18.46
C ALA A 94 -48.48 39.52 -18.61
N ILE A 95 -49.10 38.96 -17.57
CA ILE A 95 -50.55 38.73 -17.43
C ILE A 95 -51.14 39.88 -16.64
#